data_AF-A0A949Y7X9-F1
#
_entry.id   AF-A0A949Y7X9-F1
#
_cell.length_a   1.000
_cell.length_b   1.000
_cell.length_c   1.000
_cell.angle_alpha   90.00
_cell.angle_beta   90.00
_cell.angle_gamma   90.00
#
_symmetry.space_group_name_H-M   'P 1'
#
loop_
_entity.id
_entity.type
_entity.pdbx_description
1 polymer ?
#
loop_
_entity_poly.entity_id
_entity_poly.type
_entity_poly.pdbx_seq_one_letter_code
_entity_poly.pdbx_strand_id
1 'polypeptide(L)'
;MVPGPRNETEEHWLLKRLALDWAYERGFNCISFEVRAPRSPYRVDVAGYRPAEDQEPPLVALFECKQNRPDFYRDSAQTAAVEIELRGLQERRQNLERLLAVHFPNARTPSSLFPEWDSFDPETLPHSGYRRVTRRIMALQRKLEGNTKFERVTRYRLANLHFLVAPVGLVRSERAPPGWGLLEAVENERLELRIQPRFYSITNGLDWLERICGNSTVRWLKTVGAVAAKTSGPDDRALGNGRGYQRAAPRAPLPGRSLL
;
A
#
# COMPACT_ATOMS: atom_id res chain seq x y z
N MET A 1 -4.24 -7.31 -27.43
CA MET A 1 -3.51 -7.13 -26.16
C MET A 1 -2.90 -5.73 -26.19
N VAL A 2 -3.25 -4.84 -25.25
CA VAL A 2 -2.64 -3.50 -25.20
C VAL A 2 -1.22 -3.68 -24.65
N PRO A 3 -0.16 -3.29 -25.37
CA PRO A 3 1.20 -3.48 -24.88
C PRO A 3 1.45 -2.67 -23.58
N GLY A 4 2.23 -3.24 -22.67
CA GLY A 4 2.61 -2.60 -21.42
C GLY A 4 3.48 -1.34 -21.64
N PRO A 5 3.62 -0.48 -20.61
CA PRO A 5 4.54 0.66 -20.66
C PRO A 5 5.99 0.23 -20.94
N ARG A 6 6.77 1.08 -21.63
CA ARG A 6 8.13 0.79 -22.14
C ARG A 6 9.20 0.33 -21.12
N ASN A 7 8.91 0.35 -19.82
CA ASN A 7 9.83 -0.07 -18.74
C ASN A 7 9.22 -1.11 -17.78
N GLU A 8 8.09 -1.70 -18.14
CA GLU A 8 7.36 -2.69 -17.34
C GLU A 8 7.37 -4.03 -18.08
N THR A 9 7.67 -5.12 -17.37
CA THR A 9 7.60 -6.47 -17.92
C THR A 9 6.14 -6.84 -18.21
N GLU A 10 5.92 -7.66 -19.24
CA GLU A 10 4.57 -8.13 -19.60
C GLU A 10 3.88 -8.85 -18.41
N GLU A 11 4.65 -9.61 -17.64
CA GLU A 11 4.17 -10.31 -16.44
C GLU A 11 3.67 -9.34 -15.35
N HIS A 12 4.40 -8.26 -15.08
CA HIS A 12 3.97 -7.27 -14.09
C HIS A 12 2.74 -6.49 -14.58
N TRP A 13 2.71 -6.16 -15.86
CA TRP A 13 1.57 -5.51 -16.47
C TRP A 13 0.32 -6.39 -16.42
N LEU A 14 0.47 -7.70 -16.66
CA LEU A 14 -0.60 -8.69 -16.52
C LEU A 14 -1.17 -8.69 -15.10
N LEU A 15 -0.33 -8.73 -14.06
CA LEU A 15 -0.81 -8.70 -12.67
C LEU A 15 -1.64 -7.45 -12.38
N LYS A 16 -1.22 -6.29 -12.89
CA LYS A 16 -1.98 -5.03 -12.73
C LYS A 16 -3.31 -5.10 -13.42
N ARG A 17 -3.35 -5.62 -14.65
CA ARG A 17 -4.60 -5.79 -15.39
C ARG A 17 -5.55 -6.72 -14.65
N LEU A 18 -5.08 -7.88 -14.21
CA LEU A 18 -5.87 -8.82 -13.43
C LEU A 18 -6.39 -8.20 -12.12
N ALA A 19 -5.59 -7.35 -11.47
CA ALA A 19 -6.02 -6.62 -10.28
C ALA A 19 -7.13 -5.60 -10.58
N LEU A 20 -7.06 -4.91 -11.73
CA LEU A 20 -8.11 -4.02 -12.20
C LEU A 20 -9.40 -4.79 -12.46
N ASP A 21 -9.34 -5.89 -13.21
CA ASP A 21 -10.51 -6.71 -13.55
C ASP A 21 -11.18 -7.26 -12.27
N TRP A 22 -10.38 -7.82 -11.35
CA TRP A 22 -10.86 -8.31 -10.06
C TRP A 22 -11.52 -7.23 -9.19
N ALA A 23 -10.97 -6.00 -9.22
CA ALA A 23 -11.53 -4.87 -8.48
C ALA A 23 -12.87 -4.43 -9.11
N TYR A 24 -12.95 -4.38 -10.44
CA TYR A 24 -14.17 -4.02 -11.15
C TYR A 24 -15.32 -4.98 -10.84
N GLU A 25 -15.05 -6.29 -10.88
CA GLU A 25 -16.01 -7.35 -10.52
C GLU A 25 -16.55 -7.22 -9.08
N ARG A 26 -15.86 -6.49 -8.19
CA ARG A 26 -16.24 -6.26 -6.79
C ARG A 26 -16.84 -4.88 -6.53
N GLY A 27 -17.21 -4.18 -7.60
CA GLY A 27 -17.89 -2.90 -7.53
C GLY A 27 -16.97 -1.69 -7.37
N PHE A 28 -15.65 -1.85 -7.45
CA PHE A 28 -14.75 -0.70 -7.57
C PHE A 28 -14.85 -0.15 -8.98
N ASN A 29 -15.68 0.87 -9.19
CA ASN A 29 -15.99 1.39 -10.53
C ASN A 29 -15.06 2.55 -10.96
N CYS A 30 -14.28 3.11 -10.04
CA CYS A 30 -13.26 4.10 -10.33
C CYS A 30 -11.88 3.46 -10.09
N ILE A 31 -11.19 3.04 -11.15
CA ILE A 31 -9.91 2.32 -11.05
C ILE A 31 -8.84 3.01 -11.90
N SER A 32 -7.59 3.00 -11.43
CA SER A 32 -6.45 3.49 -12.21
C SER A 32 -5.14 2.79 -11.84
N PHE A 33 -4.21 2.76 -12.79
CA PHE A 33 -2.85 2.26 -12.61
C PHE A 33 -1.92 3.34 -12.07
N GLU A 34 -0.87 2.98 -11.34
CA GLU A 34 0.23 3.87 -10.98
C GLU A 34 -0.22 5.13 -10.22
N VAL A 35 -1.18 4.99 -9.29
CA VAL A 35 -1.80 6.13 -8.61
C VAL A 35 -0.94 6.58 -7.44
N ARG A 36 -0.68 7.88 -7.36
CA ARG A 36 -0.01 8.47 -6.19
C ARG A 36 -1.01 8.61 -5.04
N ALA A 37 -0.66 8.06 -3.89
CA ALA A 37 -1.45 8.13 -2.68
C ALA A 37 -1.62 9.59 -2.19
N PRO A 38 -2.82 9.96 -1.69
CA PRO A 38 -3.05 11.26 -1.08
C PRO A 38 -2.06 11.55 0.05
N ARG A 39 -1.52 12.77 0.07
CA ARG A 39 -0.61 13.28 1.13
C ARG A 39 0.57 12.37 1.42
N SER A 40 0.99 11.58 0.43
CA SER A 40 2.02 10.56 0.58
C SER A 40 2.89 10.51 -0.68
N PRO A 41 4.20 10.24 -0.55
CA PRO A 41 5.06 10.05 -1.71
C PRO A 41 4.81 8.70 -2.41
N TYR A 42 4.04 7.79 -1.80
CA TYR A 42 3.83 6.45 -2.32
C TYR A 42 2.99 6.45 -3.59
N ARG A 43 3.44 5.65 -4.56
CA ARG A 43 2.66 5.26 -5.73
C ARG A 43 2.28 3.79 -5.57
N VAL A 44 1.02 3.48 -5.81
CA VAL A 44 0.50 2.11 -5.82
C VAL A 44 0.29 1.65 -7.25
N ASP A 45 0.41 0.35 -7.48
CA ASP A 45 0.30 -0.23 -8.82
C ASP A 45 -1.13 -0.12 -9.36
N VAL A 46 -2.13 -0.42 -8.53
CA VAL A 46 -3.54 -0.20 -8.84
C VAL A 46 -4.24 0.38 -7.61
N ALA A 47 -5.13 1.34 -7.82
CA ALA A 47 -6.07 1.82 -6.81
C ALA A 47 -7.50 1.76 -7.36
N GLY A 48 -8.40 1.19 -6.57
CA GLY A 48 -9.83 1.16 -6.84
C GLY A 48 -10.60 1.98 -5.80
N TYR A 49 -11.61 2.71 -6.26
CA TYR A 49 -12.58 3.41 -5.43
C TYR A 49 -13.98 2.88 -5.75
N ARG A 50 -14.72 2.56 -4.69
CA ARG A 50 -16.14 2.23 -4.71
C ARG A 50 -16.90 3.39 -4.04
N PRO A 51 -17.80 4.08 -4.76
CA PRO A 51 -18.66 5.10 -4.19
C PRO A 51 -19.47 4.58 -3.01
N ALA A 52 -19.97 5.51 -2.20
CA ALA A 52 -20.97 5.17 -1.19
C ALA A 52 -22.26 4.72 -1.90
N GLU A 53 -22.87 3.66 -1.40
CA GLU A 53 -24.19 3.18 -1.82
C GLU A 53 -25.06 3.03 -0.58
N ASP A 54 -26.23 3.67 -0.57
CA ASP A 54 -27.20 3.68 0.53
C ASP A 54 -26.57 3.78 1.94
N GLN A 55 -26.38 2.65 2.61
CA GLN A 55 -25.89 2.53 3.99
C GLN A 55 -24.40 2.21 4.09
N GLU A 56 -23.70 1.99 2.97
CA GLU A 56 -22.28 1.65 2.93
C GLU A 56 -21.41 2.89 2.68
N PRO A 57 -20.36 3.12 3.51
CA PRO A 57 -19.40 4.17 3.24
C PRO A 57 -18.58 3.85 1.97
N PRO A 58 -18.01 4.88 1.32
CA PRO A 58 -17.16 4.64 0.16
C PRO A 58 -15.92 3.85 0.56
N LEU A 59 -15.47 2.96 -0.33
CA LEU A 59 -14.29 2.12 -0.09
C LEU A 59 -13.15 2.43 -1.05
N VAL A 60 -11.94 2.34 -0.52
CA VAL A 60 -10.69 2.39 -1.29
C VAL A 60 -9.96 1.07 -1.12
N ALA A 61 -9.53 0.47 -2.23
CA ALA A 61 -8.66 -0.70 -2.27
C ALA A 61 -7.36 -0.37 -2.99
N LEU A 62 -6.23 -0.78 -2.41
CA LEU A 62 -4.90 -0.65 -3.01
C LEU A 62 -4.35 -2.02 -3.34
N PHE A 63 -3.78 -2.16 -4.52
CA PHE A 63 -3.15 -3.38 -4.98
C PHE A 63 -1.69 -3.09 -5.28
N GLU A 64 -0.80 -3.89 -4.69
CA GLU A 64 0.62 -3.91 -5.03
C GLU A 64 0.92 -5.21 -5.77
N CYS A 65 1.48 -5.10 -6.97
CA CYS A 65 1.78 -6.23 -7.83
C CYS A 65 3.25 -6.64 -7.66
N LYS A 66 3.49 -7.95 -7.54
CA LYS A 66 4.84 -8.50 -7.40
C LYS A 66 5.00 -9.75 -8.25
N GLN A 67 5.98 -9.70 -9.15
CA GLN A 67 6.24 -10.77 -10.13
C GLN A 67 7.40 -11.69 -9.76
N ASN A 68 8.39 -11.21 -9.00
CA ASN A 68 9.63 -11.97 -8.79
C ASN A 68 9.96 -12.15 -7.30
N ARG A 69 10.73 -13.20 -7.03
CA ARG A 69 11.22 -13.56 -5.69
C ARG A 69 12.24 -12.54 -5.16
N PRO A 70 13.23 -12.04 -5.92
CA PRO A 70 14.24 -11.10 -5.38
C PRO A 70 13.65 -9.82 -4.78
N ASP A 71 12.48 -9.37 -5.23
CA ASP A 71 11.73 -8.26 -4.61
C ASP A 71 11.28 -8.55 -3.15
N PHE A 72 11.20 -9.82 -2.75
CA PHE A 72 10.85 -10.30 -1.41
C PHE A 72 12.02 -10.90 -0.62
N TYR A 73 13.06 -11.37 -1.29
CA TYR A 73 14.14 -12.13 -0.66
C TYR A 73 15.48 -11.42 -0.82
N ARG A 74 16.07 -10.97 0.29
CA ARG A 74 17.53 -10.85 0.38
C ARG A 74 18.14 -12.25 0.49
N ASP A 75 18.93 -12.62 -0.50
CA ASP A 75 19.63 -13.89 -0.58
C ASP A 75 20.73 -13.95 0.49
N SER A 76 20.45 -14.56 1.64
CA SER A 76 21.47 -14.80 2.67
C SER A 76 21.14 -16.04 3.51
N ALA A 77 22.17 -16.80 3.87
CA ALA A 77 22.08 -18.03 4.66
C ALA A 77 21.47 -17.86 6.08
N GLN A 78 21.25 -16.62 6.54
CA GLN A 78 20.50 -16.31 7.78
C GLN A 78 18.97 -16.36 7.61
N THR A 79 18.47 -16.62 6.40
CA THR A 79 17.04 -16.56 6.06
C THR A 79 16.22 -17.67 6.72
N ALA A 80 16.73 -18.90 6.82
CA ALA A 80 15.93 -20.04 7.30
C ALA A 80 15.49 -19.92 8.77
N ALA A 81 16.38 -19.49 9.67
CA ALA A 81 16.04 -19.30 11.07
C ALA A 81 15.03 -18.15 11.26
N VAL A 82 15.20 -17.06 10.50
CA VAL A 82 14.28 -15.92 10.49
C VAL A 82 12.92 -16.31 9.91
N GLU A 83 12.88 -17.18 8.91
CA GLU A 83 11.64 -17.73 8.33
C GLU A 83 10.88 -18.61 9.32
N ILE A 84 11.57 -19.48 10.05
CA ILE A 84 10.95 -20.32 11.08
C ILE A 84 10.36 -19.43 12.19
N GLU A 85 11.11 -18.42 12.65
CA GLU A 85 10.61 -17.46 13.64
C GLU A 85 9.38 -16.70 13.11
N LEU A 86 9.42 -16.23 11.86
CA LEU A 86 8.32 -15.52 11.21
C LEU A 86 7.06 -16.38 11.13
N ARG A 87 7.20 -17.66 10.73
CA ARG A 87 6.09 -18.63 10.69
C ARG A 87 5.45 -18.79 12.06
N GLY A 88 6.25 -19.09 13.09
CA GLY A 88 5.74 -19.27 14.46
C GLY A 88 5.05 -18.02 15.00
N LEU A 89 5.55 -16.83 14.66
CA LEU A 89 4.91 -15.57 15.04
C LEU A 89 3.59 -15.33 14.28
N GLN A 90 3.50 -15.69 13.00
CA GLN A 90 2.27 -15.57 12.21
C GLN A 90 1.19 -16.53 12.71
N GLU A 91 1.54 -17.77 13.00
CA GLU A 91 0.63 -18.74 13.63
C GLU A 91 0.13 -18.22 14.99
N ARG A 92 1.04 -17.68 15.81
CA ARG A 92 0.68 -17.03 17.08
C ARG A 92 -0.24 -15.83 16.87
N ARG A 93 0.00 -15.01 15.86
CA ARG A 93 -0.87 -13.87 15.51
C ARG A 93 -2.27 -14.34 15.15
N GLN A 94 -2.39 -15.30 14.23
CA GLN A 94 -3.68 -15.85 13.81
C GLN A 94 -4.46 -16.50 14.96
N ASN A 95 -3.76 -17.18 15.87
CA ASN A 95 -4.39 -17.76 17.05
C ASN A 95 -4.88 -16.68 18.03
N LEU A 96 -4.07 -15.63 18.26
CA LEU A 96 -4.52 -14.47 19.04
C LEU A 96 -5.72 -13.78 18.39
N GLU A 97 -5.72 -13.57 17.08
CA GLU A 97 -6.86 -12.97 16.37
C GLU A 97 -8.14 -13.79 16.57
N ARG A 98 -8.07 -15.12 16.44
CA ARG A 98 -9.20 -16.01 16.72
C ARG A 98 -9.71 -15.90 18.16
N LEU A 99 -8.81 -15.95 19.15
CA LEU A 99 -9.18 -15.84 20.56
C LEU A 99 -9.77 -14.46 20.89
N LEU A 100 -9.16 -13.39 20.38
CA LEU A 100 -9.63 -12.04 20.63
C LEU A 100 -10.98 -11.77 19.96
N ALA A 101 -11.24 -12.34 18.78
CA ALA A 101 -12.55 -12.25 18.13
C ALA A 101 -13.68 -12.96 18.91
N VAL A 102 -13.34 -13.91 19.78
CA VAL A 102 -14.29 -14.57 20.71
C VAL A 102 -14.49 -13.72 21.97
N HIS A 103 -13.40 -13.27 22.60
CA HIS A 103 -13.47 -12.56 23.88
C HIS A 103 -13.89 -11.10 23.77
N PHE A 104 -13.73 -10.49 22.60
CA PHE A 104 -14.07 -9.10 22.34
C PHE A 104 -15.01 -8.98 21.15
N PRO A 105 -16.28 -9.42 21.28
CA PRO A 105 -17.26 -9.31 20.21
C PRO A 105 -17.48 -7.85 19.78
N ASN A 106 -17.32 -6.89 20.69
CA ASN A 106 -17.46 -5.46 20.42
C ASN A 106 -16.32 -4.87 19.55
N ALA A 107 -15.24 -5.61 19.32
CA ALA A 107 -14.18 -5.21 18.38
C ALA A 107 -14.41 -5.74 16.96
N ARG A 108 -15.55 -6.39 16.72
CA ARG A 108 -16.07 -6.66 15.38
C ARG A 108 -16.63 -5.36 14.82
N THR A 109 -16.24 -5.05 13.60
CA THR A 109 -16.84 -3.99 12.81
C THR A 109 -18.02 -4.62 12.09
N PRO A 110 -19.28 -4.25 12.42
CA PRO A 110 -20.45 -4.74 11.72
C PRO A 110 -20.39 -4.22 10.29
N SER A 111 -19.87 -5.04 9.38
CA SER A 111 -19.75 -4.73 7.95
C SER A 111 -20.60 -5.68 7.12
N SER A 112 -21.32 -6.60 7.75
CA SER A 112 -22.17 -7.59 7.09
C SER A 112 -23.38 -7.91 7.96
N LEU A 113 -24.46 -8.37 7.32
CA LEU A 113 -25.64 -8.95 7.99
C LEU A 113 -25.33 -10.29 8.69
N PHE A 114 -24.16 -10.87 8.42
CA PHE A 114 -23.68 -12.11 9.01
C PHE A 114 -22.48 -11.84 9.93
N PRO A 115 -22.59 -12.08 11.26
CA PRO A 115 -21.51 -11.82 12.23
C PRO A 115 -20.20 -12.56 12.00
N GLU A 116 -20.23 -13.64 11.21
CA GLU A 116 -19.06 -14.41 10.77
C GLU A 116 -18.28 -13.76 9.62
N TRP A 117 -18.82 -12.67 9.05
CA TRP A 117 -18.20 -11.85 8.01
C TRP A 117 -17.78 -10.46 8.52
N ASP A 118 -18.02 -10.18 9.80
CA ASP A 118 -17.62 -8.93 10.42
C ASP A 118 -16.11 -8.83 10.56
N SER A 119 -15.57 -7.68 10.17
CA SER A 119 -14.12 -7.45 10.22
C SER A 119 -13.66 -7.12 11.64
N PHE A 120 -12.76 -7.94 12.18
CA PHE A 120 -12.22 -7.75 13.51
C PHE A 120 -11.08 -6.71 13.51
N ASP A 121 -11.19 -5.66 14.34
CA ASP A 121 -10.16 -4.63 14.53
C ASP A 121 -9.40 -4.82 15.86
N PRO A 122 -8.31 -5.60 15.90
CA PRO A 122 -7.51 -5.79 17.12
C PRO A 122 -6.67 -4.58 17.53
N GLU A 123 -6.59 -3.50 16.73
CA GLU A 123 -5.90 -2.27 17.16
C GLU A 123 -6.74 -1.43 18.11
N THR A 124 -8.08 -1.52 18.00
CA THR A 124 -8.99 -0.92 18.99
C THR A 124 -8.85 -1.56 20.37
N LEU A 125 -8.33 -2.79 20.43
CA LEU A 125 -8.12 -3.51 21.68
C LEU A 125 -6.78 -3.13 22.33
N PRO A 126 -6.75 -2.84 23.65
CA PRO A 126 -5.53 -2.56 24.38
C PRO A 126 -4.67 -3.83 24.63
N HIS A 127 -4.59 -4.77 23.69
CA HIS A 127 -3.87 -6.03 23.87
C HIS A 127 -2.36 -5.91 23.55
N SER A 128 -1.54 -5.71 24.59
CA SER A 128 -0.09 -5.52 24.49
C SER A 128 0.66 -6.70 23.83
N GLY A 129 0.22 -7.94 24.08
CA GLY A 129 0.81 -9.15 23.50
C GLY A 129 0.69 -9.21 21.98
N TYR A 130 -0.53 -9.09 21.45
CA TYR A 130 -0.83 -8.93 20.03
C TYR A 130 0.02 -7.82 19.38
N ARG A 131 0.05 -6.61 19.94
CA ARG A 131 0.89 -5.52 19.42
C ARG A 131 2.37 -5.88 19.36
N ARG A 132 2.89 -6.59 20.36
CA ARG A 132 4.29 -7.05 20.39
C ARG A 132 4.57 -8.06 19.28
N VAL A 133 3.67 -9.02 19.07
CA VAL A 133 3.77 -10.03 18.01
C VAL A 133 3.77 -9.35 16.64
N THR A 134 2.79 -8.49 16.35
CA THR A 134 2.69 -7.78 15.07
C THR A 134 3.92 -6.92 14.77
N ARG A 135 4.44 -6.19 15.77
CA ARG A 135 5.69 -5.42 15.60
C ARG A 135 6.90 -6.32 15.30
N ARG A 136 6.99 -7.48 15.94
CA ARG A 136 8.09 -8.43 15.70
C ARG A 136 8.01 -9.02 14.29
N ILE A 137 6.81 -9.42 13.85
CA ILE A 137 6.56 -9.88 12.47
C ILE A 137 7.05 -8.82 11.46
N MET A 138 6.60 -7.57 11.62
CA MET A 138 7.01 -6.47 10.74
C MET A 138 8.53 -6.23 10.77
N ALA A 139 9.17 -6.37 11.94
CA ALA A 139 10.62 -6.22 12.04
C ALA A 139 11.38 -7.34 11.32
N LEU A 140 10.90 -8.59 11.37
CA LEU A 140 11.51 -9.71 10.64
C LEU A 140 11.25 -9.61 9.13
N GLN A 141 10.03 -9.27 8.71
CA GLN A 141 9.70 -9.02 7.29
C GLN A 141 10.58 -7.92 6.70
N ARG A 142 10.78 -6.79 7.40
CA ARG A 142 11.71 -5.74 6.95
C ARG A 142 13.15 -6.23 6.75
N LYS A 143 13.63 -7.15 7.60
CA LYS A 143 14.97 -7.72 7.45
C LYS A 143 15.07 -8.61 6.21
N LEU A 144 14.00 -9.34 5.90
CA LEU A 144 13.93 -10.28 4.78
C LEU A 144 13.69 -9.58 3.43
N GLU A 145 12.79 -8.62 3.40
CA GLU A 145 12.26 -7.99 2.18
C GLU A 145 12.88 -6.61 1.90
N GLY A 146 13.51 -5.99 2.90
CA GLY A 146 14.13 -4.66 2.77
C GLY A 146 13.16 -3.50 2.51
N ASN A 147 11.85 -3.75 2.38
CA ASN A 147 10.86 -2.76 1.98
C ASN A 147 9.97 -2.30 3.14
N THR A 148 9.91 -0.99 3.39
CA THR A 148 9.05 -0.38 4.42
C THR A 148 7.70 0.10 3.86
N LYS A 149 7.47 -0.04 2.55
CA LYS A 149 6.26 0.42 1.86
C LYS A 149 5.01 -0.21 2.45
N PHE A 150 4.94 -1.54 2.55
CA PHE A 150 3.78 -2.26 3.08
C PHE A 150 3.44 -1.83 4.52
N GLU A 151 4.45 -1.77 5.39
CA GLU A 151 4.28 -1.32 6.78
C GLU A 151 3.73 0.11 6.83
N ARG A 152 4.25 1.02 6.02
CA ARG A 152 3.83 2.43 6.02
C ARG A 152 2.43 2.60 5.43
N VAL A 153 2.11 1.91 4.35
CA VAL A 153 0.76 1.91 3.74
C VAL A 153 -0.30 1.50 4.76
N THR A 154 -0.04 0.42 5.51
CA THR A 154 -0.95 -0.05 6.57
C THR A 154 -0.95 0.87 7.79
N ARG A 155 0.22 1.29 8.27
CA ARG A 155 0.34 2.15 9.47
C ARG A 155 -0.39 3.47 9.28
N TYR A 156 -0.27 4.07 8.10
CA TYR A 156 -0.95 5.33 7.78
C TYR A 156 -2.38 5.12 7.29
N ARG A 157 -2.87 3.88 7.28
CA ARG A 157 -4.22 3.49 6.86
C ARG A 157 -4.58 4.17 5.54
N LEU A 158 -3.71 4.02 4.54
CA LEU A 158 -3.88 4.75 3.29
C LEU A 158 -5.15 4.33 2.54
N ALA A 159 -5.77 3.19 2.85
CA ALA A 159 -7.01 2.73 2.24
C ALA A 159 -7.75 1.77 3.16
N ASN A 160 -8.99 1.44 2.81
CA ASN A 160 -9.79 0.47 3.55
C ASN A 160 -9.23 -0.94 3.43
N LEU A 161 -8.80 -1.31 2.22
CA LEU A 161 -8.30 -2.66 1.90
C LEU A 161 -6.93 -2.56 1.21
N HIS A 162 -6.01 -3.46 1.59
CA HIS A 162 -4.69 -3.59 0.98
C HIS A 162 -4.50 -5.00 0.46
N PHE A 163 -4.11 -5.15 -0.79
CA PHE A 163 -3.91 -6.43 -1.45
C PHE A 163 -2.51 -6.53 -2.04
N LEU A 164 -1.85 -7.65 -1.76
CA LEU A 164 -0.67 -8.09 -2.48
C LEU A 164 -1.12 -9.02 -3.61
N VAL A 165 -0.72 -8.70 -4.83
CA VAL A 165 -1.06 -9.44 -6.05
C VAL A 165 0.19 -10.11 -6.58
N ALA A 166 0.17 -11.42 -6.72
CA ALA A 166 1.35 -12.20 -7.10
C ALA A 166 0.97 -13.45 -7.90
N PRO A 167 1.88 -14.05 -8.68
CA PRO A 167 1.71 -15.39 -9.20
C PRO A 167 1.53 -16.43 -8.09
N VAL A 168 0.83 -17.52 -8.40
CA VAL A 168 0.63 -18.63 -7.47
C VAL A 168 1.96 -19.12 -6.88
N GLY A 169 2.02 -19.25 -5.56
CA GLY A 169 3.18 -19.78 -4.85
C GLY A 169 4.39 -18.85 -4.79
N LEU A 170 4.31 -17.64 -5.35
CA LEU A 170 5.38 -16.65 -5.22
C LEU A 170 5.50 -16.18 -3.75
N VAL A 171 4.36 -15.86 -3.14
CA VAL A 171 4.27 -15.36 -1.77
C VAL A 171 3.68 -16.44 -0.88
N ARG A 172 4.45 -16.93 0.07
CA ARG A 172 3.94 -17.84 1.11
C ARG A 172 3.00 -17.06 2.04
N SER A 173 1.92 -17.68 2.49
CA SER A 173 0.90 -17.01 3.30
C SER A 173 1.46 -16.36 4.58
N GLU A 174 2.50 -16.92 5.18
CA GLU A 174 3.15 -16.39 6.38
C GLU A 174 3.99 -15.15 6.10
N ARG A 175 4.34 -14.92 4.83
CA ARG A 175 5.08 -13.72 4.42
C ARG A 175 4.18 -12.57 4.02
N ALA A 176 2.88 -12.79 3.84
CA ALA A 176 1.95 -11.69 3.61
C ALA A 176 2.07 -10.65 4.76
N PRO A 177 2.22 -9.35 4.45
CA PRO A 177 2.28 -8.33 5.48
C PRO A 177 1.00 -8.36 6.35
N PRO A 178 1.10 -8.24 7.68
CA PRO A 178 -0.08 -8.24 8.54
C PRO A 178 -1.14 -7.21 8.12
N GLY A 179 -2.38 -7.67 7.99
CA GLY A 179 -3.51 -6.85 7.55
C GLY A 179 -3.72 -6.80 6.03
N TRP A 180 -2.76 -7.29 5.23
CA TRP A 180 -2.91 -7.37 3.78
C TRP A 180 -3.62 -8.66 3.37
N GLY A 181 -4.44 -8.55 2.33
CA GLY A 181 -4.94 -9.69 1.58
C GLY A 181 -3.90 -10.18 0.58
N LEU A 182 -4.02 -11.45 0.19
CA LEU A 182 -3.18 -12.07 -0.85
C LEU A 182 -4.07 -12.54 -1.99
N LEU A 183 -3.84 -12.00 -3.18
CA LEU A 183 -4.45 -12.39 -4.43
C LEU A 183 -3.43 -13.11 -5.30
N GLU A 184 -3.72 -14.36 -5.65
CA GLU A 184 -2.88 -15.16 -6.52
C GLU A 184 -3.42 -15.20 -7.94
N ALA A 185 -2.57 -14.91 -8.92
CA ALA A 185 -2.89 -15.04 -10.34
C ALA A 185 -2.86 -16.51 -10.75
N VAL A 186 -4.04 -17.10 -10.96
CA VAL A 186 -4.22 -18.48 -11.39
C VAL A 186 -4.30 -18.50 -12.91
N GLU A 187 -3.47 -19.36 -13.52
CA GLU A 187 -3.42 -19.58 -14.98
C GLU A 187 -3.21 -18.28 -15.79
N ASN A 188 -2.71 -17.21 -15.17
CA ASN A 188 -2.57 -15.88 -15.78
C ASN A 188 -3.90 -15.25 -16.27
N GLU A 189 -5.04 -15.75 -15.79
CA GLU A 189 -6.37 -15.34 -16.27
C GLU A 189 -7.25 -14.70 -15.20
N ARG A 190 -7.12 -15.13 -13.93
CA ARG A 190 -7.95 -14.63 -12.83
C ARG A 190 -7.17 -14.50 -11.54
N LEU A 191 -7.67 -13.68 -10.63
CA LEU A 191 -7.13 -13.60 -9.27
C LEU A 191 -8.01 -14.38 -8.29
N GLU A 192 -7.39 -15.27 -7.52
CA GLU A 192 -8.02 -15.98 -6.41
C GLU A 192 -7.56 -15.39 -5.07
N LEU A 193 -8.51 -15.15 -4.17
CA LEU A 193 -8.23 -14.65 -2.84
C LEU A 193 -7.78 -15.79 -1.92
N ARG A 194 -6.54 -15.71 -1.45
CA ARG A 194 -5.94 -16.69 -0.52
C ARG A 194 -5.95 -16.23 0.92
N ILE A 195 -5.78 -14.92 1.15
CA ILE A 195 -5.80 -14.32 2.47
C ILE A 195 -6.75 -13.13 2.43
N GLN A 196 -7.70 -13.10 3.35
CA GLN A 196 -8.61 -11.97 3.50
C GLN A 196 -7.85 -10.75 4.01
N PRO A 197 -8.00 -9.56 3.39
CA PRO A 197 -7.45 -8.33 3.92
C PRO A 197 -8.18 -7.94 5.20
N ARG A 198 -7.51 -7.16 6.04
CA ARG A 198 -8.14 -6.47 7.15
C ARG A 198 -8.78 -5.18 6.64
N PHE A 199 -9.96 -4.86 7.17
CA PHE A 199 -10.60 -3.58 6.95
C PHE A 199 -9.97 -2.49 7.84
N TYR A 200 -9.74 -1.32 7.25
CA TYR A 200 -9.34 -0.12 7.96
C TYR A 200 -10.35 1.00 7.72
N SER A 201 -10.80 1.67 8.78
CA SER A 201 -11.53 2.93 8.62
C SER A 201 -10.57 4.04 8.19
N ILE A 202 -10.97 4.80 7.17
CA ILE A 202 -10.23 5.93 6.60
C ILE A 202 -11.13 7.16 6.50
N THR A 203 -10.52 8.34 6.50
CA THR A 203 -11.23 9.63 6.39
C THR A 203 -10.98 10.36 5.07
N ASN A 204 -10.07 9.86 4.24
CA ASN A 204 -9.57 10.51 3.02
C ASN A 204 -10.05 9.83 1.72
N GLY A 205 -11.21 9.19 1.73
CA GLY A 205 -11.75 8.49 0.55
C GLY A 205 -11.94 9.39 -0.67
N LEU A 206 -12.40 10.64 -0.47
CA LEU A 206 -12.57 11.61 -1.56
C LEU A 206 -11.23 12.04 -2.18
N ASP A 207 -10.18 12.21 -1.37
CA ASP A 207 -8.84 12.53 -1.89
C ASP A 207 -8.34 11.41 -2.82
N TRP A 208 -8.72 10.15 -2.57
CA TRP A 208 -8.40 9.03 -3.46
C TRP A 208 -9.18 9.06 -4.77
N LEU A 209 -10.48 9.34 -4.72
CA LEU A 209 -11.30 9.50 -5.92
C LEU A 209 -10.68 10.57 -6.84
N GLU A 210 -10.29 11.73 -6.29
CA GLU A 210 -9.63 12.79 -7.05
C GLU A 210 -8.33 12.31 -7.71
N ARG A 211 -7.47 11.58 -6.97
CA ARG A 211 -6.21 11.04 -7.50
C ARG A 211 -6.43 10.01 -8.62
N ILE A 212 -7.40 9.11 -8.43
CA ILE A 212 -7.74 8.06 -9.40
C ILE A 212 -8.29 8.69 -10.67
N CYS A 213 -9.31 9.55 -10.55
CA CYS A 213 -9.93 10.22 -11.68
C CYS A 213 -8.94 11.11 -12.43
N GLY A 214 -8.16 11.94 -11.72
CA GLY A 214 -7.15 12.78 -12.34
C GLY A 214 -6.11 11.98 -13.12
N ASN A 215 -5.64 10.85 -12.57
CA ASN A 215 -4.69 9.98 -13.25
C ASN A 215 -5.31 9.27 -14.47
N SER A 216 -6.53 8.74 -14.34
CA SER A 216 -7.26 8.10 -15.44
C SER A 216 -7.56 9.07 -16.57
N THR A 217 -8.01 10.29 -16.28
CA THR A 217 -8.27 11.34 -17.28
C THR A 217 -7.01 11.70 -18.05
N VAL A 218 -5.89 11.93 -17.35
CA VAL A 218 -4.61 12.24 -18.03
C VAL A 218 -4.16 11.07 -18.92
N ARG A 219 -4.37 9.82 -18.48
CA ARG A 219 -4.01 8.64 -19.27
C ARG A 219 -4.91 8.47 -20.50
N TRP A 220 -6.21 8.69 -20.34
CA TRP A 220 -7.17 8.69 -21.44
C TRP A 220 -6.85 9.77 -22.47
N LEU A 221 -6.60 11.02 -22.03
CA LEU A 221 -6.22 12.13 -22.91
C LEU A 221 -4.96 11.82 -23.75
N LYS A 222 -3.97 11.14 -23.17
CA LYS A 222 -2.78 10.67 -23.92
C LYS A 222 -3.13 9.59 -24.95
N THR A 223 -4.07 8.70 -24.62
CA THR A 223 -4.49 7.61 -25.50
C THR A 223 -5.24 8.13 -26.72
N VAL A 224 -6.07 9.16 -26.55
CA VAL A 224 -6.79 9.83 -27.66
C VAL A 224 -5.95 10.92 -28.36
N GLY A 225 -4.67 11.08 -27.99
CA GLY A 225 -3.77 12.06 -28.60
C GLY A 225 -4.06 13.54 -28.26
N ALA A 226 -4.96 13.81 -27.31
CA ALA A 226 -5.32 15.17 -26.90
C ALA A 226 -4.23 15.88 -26.08
N VAL A 227 -3.30 15.12 -25.48
CA VAL A 227 -2.14 15.65 -24.73
C VAL A 227 -0.90 14.86 -25.11
N ALA A 228 0.20 15.55 -25.40
CA ALA A 228 1.48 14.91 -25.69
C ALA A 228 1.95 14.03 -24.53
N ALA A 229 2.43 12.81 -24.84
CA ALA A 229 3.18 12.04 -23.87
C ALA A 229 4.42 12.86 -23.47
N LYS A 230 4.58 13.20 -22.19
CA LYS A 230 5.82 13.81 -21.71
C LYS A 230 6.97 12.87 -22.07
N THR A 231 7.76 13.25 -23.08
CA THR A 231 9.08 12.68 -23.31
C THR A 231 9.90 13.01 -22.07
N SER A 232 10.38 11.97 -21.38
CA SER A 232 11.43 12.14 -20.37
C SER A 232 12.63 12.79 -21.05
N GLY A 233 12.77 14.10 -20.88
CA GLY A 233 13.96 14.85 -21.25
C GLY A 233 15.15 14.44 -20.38
N PRO A 234 16.38 14.69 -20.84
CA PRO A 234 17.58 14.20 -20.18
C PRO A 234 17.75 14.79 -18.78
N ASP A 235 18.38 13.97 -17.94
CA ASP A 235 18.69 14.16 -16.54
C ASP A 235 19.35 15.54 -16.26
N ASP A 236 18.62 16.46 -15.63
CA ASP A 236 19.12 17.75 -15.12
C ASP A 236 19.93 17.53 -13.82
N ARG A 237 20.92 16.65 -13.88
CA ARG A 237 21.99 16.46 -12.89
C ARG A 237 23.34 16.82 -13.48
N ALA A 238 23.46 18.05 -13.95
CA ALA A 238 24.76 18.70 -14.09
C ALA A 238 24.55 20.20 -13.94
N LEU A 239 25.34 20.82 -13.05
CA LEU A 239 25.39 22.21 -12.57
C LEU A 239 24.95 22.30 -11.09
N GLY A 240 25.80 22.54 -10.10
CA GLY A 240 27.25 22.67 -10.03
C GLY A 240 27.60 22.80 -8.55
N ASN A 241 28.59 22.02 -8.09
CA ASN A 241 29.22 22.20 -6.79
C ASN A 241 30.13 23.42 -6.85
N GLY A 242 29.94 24.40 -5.97
CA GLY A 242 30.94 25.45 -5.76
C GLY A 242 30.47 26.62 -4.92
N ARG A 243 31.25 26.90 -3.86
CA ARG A 243 31.21 28.04 -2.91
C ARG A 243 30.29 27.77 -1.70
N GLY A 244 30.76 27.79 -0.46
CA GLY A 244 31.93 28.46 0.10
C GLY A 244 31.45 29.15 1.37
N TYR A 245 31.88 28.65 2.53
CA TYR A 245 31.64 29.25 3.83
C TYR A 245 32.13 30.71 3.82
N GLN A 246 31.23 31.69 4.02
CA GLN A 246 31.61 33.03 4.45
C GLN A 246 30.77 33.44 5.67
N ARG A 247 31.51 33.84 6.71
CA ARG A 247 31.06 34.24 8.04
C ARG A 247 30.28 35.55 7.98
N ALA A 248 29.18 35.64 8.73
CA ALA A 248 28.52 36.90 9.04
C ALA A 248 29.25 37.64 10.17
N ALA A 249 29.62 38.89 9.94
CA ALA A 249 30.12 39.83 10.94
C ALA A 249 28.96 40.61 11.59
N PRO A 250 29.08 41.09 12.84
CA PRO A 250 27.99 41.73 13.57
C PRO A 250 27.74 43.19 13.14
N ARG A 251 26.47 43.61 13.13
CA ARG A 251 26.06 45.00 12.88
C ARG A 251 26.17 45.85 14.15
N ALA A 252 26.75 47.05 14.00
CA ALA A 252 26.85 48.09 15.02
C ALA A 252 25.51 48.83 15.25
N PRO A 253 25.31 49.49 16.42
CA PRO A 253 24.05 50.14 16.79
C PRO A 253 23.93 51.55 16.20
N LEU A 254 22.69 51.96 15.89
CA LEU A 254 22.35 53.31 15.44
C LEU A 254 22.20 54.29 16.63
N PRO A 255 22.61 55.57 16.47
CA PRO A 255 22.50 56.56 17.53
C PRO A 255 21.08 57.11 17.66
N GLY A 256 20.68 57.35 18.90
CA GLY A 256 19.39 57.93 19.25
C GLY A 256 19.24 59.39 18.86
N ARG A 257 17.98 59.81 18.77
CA ARG A 257 17.59 61.21 19.00
C ARG A 257 16.41 61.25 19.96
N SER A 258 16.63 62.04 20.99
CA SER A 258 15.81 62.30 22.16
C SER A 258 14.80 63.42 21.90
N LEU A 259 13.70 63.34 22.65
CA LEU A 259 12.88 64.43 23.21
C LEU A 259 12.08 65.30 22.22
N LEU A 260 10.75 65.21 22.28
CA LEU A 260 9.90 65.86 23.30
C LEU A 260 8.63 65.04 23.52
#